data_AF-A0A1B2HHH4-F1
#
_entry.id   AF-A0A1B2HHH4-F1
#
_cell.length_a   1.000
_cell.length_b   1.000
_cell.length_c   1.000
_cell.angle_alpha   90.00
_cell.angle_beta   90.00
_cell.angle_gamma   90.00
#
_symmetry.space_group_name_H-M   'P 1'
#
loop_
_entity.id
_entity.type
_entity.pdbx_description
1 polymer ?
#
loop_
_entity_poly.entity_id
_entity_poly.type
_entity_poly.pdbx_seq_one_letter_code
_entity_poly.pdbx_strand_id
1 'polypeptide(L)'
;MFHAAHSDAGSLSARIAQVRAEIAETGTYRHTTNELAYGARIALRDSGWCTSGVPWRRLKVRDLRGYRNAAAVAGECVEHLRLATNGGEIRPLVTVFAPDAPGSPGPVIWNEQLIRYAGYADGTGDRRYAQFTETMQGMGWRPPARRSRFDLLPLVVETQHEGARLFTLPQEIVHEVPLEHPALPWFGEMGLRWHAVPVISNMKLSIGGVHYPAAPFNSWFVGAEIGTRSLAEEGAYGVAREVAEALGLDTSSERTLWRDLATVHLNAAVLHSFDKASVTITDHHAEALHRLAWLRSRQRPSAARPAFRLDPAAAARARTGAPARFTTAVDETRPQPTSRLAELLRQQHTLTSV
;
A
#
# COMPACT_ATOMS: atom_id res chain seq x y z
N MET A 1 -5.93 -15.29 -19.56
CA MET A 1 -6.29 -14.18 -20.48
C MET A 1 -7.79 -13.97 -20.42
N PHE A 2 -8.28 -12.74 -20.54
CA PHE A 2 -9.70 -12.40 -20.43
C PHE A 2 -10.58 -13.19 -21.42
N HIS A 3 -10.24 -13.18 -22.71
CA HIS A 3 -10.95 -13.94 -23.75
C HIS A 3 -10.88 -15.47 -23.59
N ALA A 4 -9.83 -16.00 -22.96
CA ALA A 4 -9.76 -17.43 -22.64
C ALA A 4 -10.68 -17.82 -21.48
N ALA A 5 -11.05 -16.85 -20.64
CA ALA A 5 -11.94 -17.06 -19.50
C ALA A 5 -13.41 -16.66 -19.80
N HIS A 6 -13.66 -16.02 -20.95
CA HIS A 6 -14.99 -15.53 -21.36
C HIS A 6 -15.17 -15.77 -22.86
N SER A 7 -15.81 -16.88 -23.22
CA SER A 7 -16.15 -17.24 -24.62
C SER A 7 -16.97 -16.17 -25.32
N ASP A 8 -17.79 -15.44 -24.56
CA ASP A 8 -18.76 -14.48 -25.08
C ASP A 8 -18.13 -13.10 -25.35
N ALA A 9 -16.84 -12.93 -25.05
CA ALA A 9 -16.09 -11.70 -25.27
C ALA A 9 -15.77 -11.42 -26.76
N GLY A 10 -16.27 -12.26 -27.67
CA GLY A 10 -16.01 -12.16 -29.10
C GLY A 10 -14.63 -12.69 -29.52
N SER A 11 -14.31 -12.51 -30.80
CA SER A 11 -13.11 -13.08 -31.41
C SER A 11 -11.82 -12.46 -30.84
N LEU A 12 -10.96 -13.33 -30.27
CA LEU A 12 -9.64 -12.94 -29.80
C LEU A 12 -8.76 -12.40 -30.93
N SER A 13 -8.85 -12.97 -32.14
CA SER A 13 -8.03 -12.51 -33.28
C SER A 13 -8.42 -11.09 -33.70
N ALA A 14 -9.72 -10.78 -33.70
CA ALA A 14 -10.21 -9.43 -33.99
C ALA A 14 -9.73 -8.43 -32.94
N ARG A 15 -9.80 -8.78 -31.64
CA ARG A 15 -9.30 -7.91 -30.57
C ARG A 15 -7.78 -7.68 -30.67
N ILE A 16 -7.00 -8.71 -31.00
CA ILE A 16 -5.55 -8.57 -31.22
C ILE A 16 -5.26 -7.62 -32.40
N ALA A 17 -6.01 -7.73 -33.50
CA ALA A 17 -5.85 -6.83 -34.65
C ALA A 17 -6.15 -5.37 -34.26
N GLN A 18 -7.24 -5.13 -33.52
CA GLN A 18 -7.58 -3.80 -33.00
C GLN A 18 -6.47 -3.23 -32.10
N VAL A 19 -5.99 -4.03 -31.13
CA VAL A 19 -4.92 -3.61 -30.22
C VAL A 19 -3.64 -3.26 -30.99
N ARG A 20 -3.27 -4.05 -31.99
CA ARG A 20 -2.10 -3.77 -32.84
C ARG A 20 -2.26 -2.47 -33.63
N ALA A 21 -3.45 -2.21 -34.16
CA ALA A 21 -3.75 -0.96 -34.87
C ALA A 21 -3.66 0.25 -33.93
N GLU A 22 -4.28 0.18 -32.74
CA GLU A 22 -4.19 1.25 -31.73
C GLU A 22 -2.74 1.54 -31.32
N ILE A 23 -1.92 0.50 -31.12
CA ILE A 23 -0.50 0.65 -30.78
C ILE A 23 0.27 1.31 -31.91
N ALA A 24 0.04 0.91 -33.17
CA ALA A 24 0.71 1.48 -34.32
C ALA A 24 0.38 2.97 -34.51
N GLU A 25 -0.86 3.37 -34.20
CA GLU A 25 -1.32 4.74 -34.36
C GLU A 25 -0.93 5.66 -33.19
N THR A 26 -1.05 5.17 -31.94
CA THR A 26 -0.97 6.00 -30.74
C THR A 26 0.21 5.69 -29.82
N GLY A 27 0.97 4.62 -30.11
CA GLY A 27 2.03 4.11 -29.26
C GLY A 27 1.56 3.34 -28.02
N THR A 28 0.24 3.18 -27.82
CA THR A 28 -0.36 2.40 -26.73
C THR A 28 -1.73 1.83 -27.16
N TYR A 29 -2.47 1.19 -26.27
CA TYR A 29 -3.86 0.78 -26.51
C TYR A 29 -4.72 0.95 -25.26
N ARG A 30 -6.04 0.96 -25.45
CA ARG A 30 -6.99 1.07 -24.35
C ARG A 30 -7.66 -0.27 -24.08
N HIS A 31 -7.62 -0.70 -22.82
CA HIS A 31 -8.41 -1.84 -22.36
C HIS A 31 -9.91 -1.53 -22.44
N THR A 32 -10.74 -2.52 -22.75
CA THR A 32 -12.18 -2.43 -22.47
C THR A 32 -12.40 -2.41 -20.95
N THR A 33 -13.58 -1.97 -20.50
CA THR A 33 -13.91 -1.99 -19.05
C THR A 33 -13.84 -3.41 -18.48
N ASN A 34 -14.24 -4.43 -19.26
CA ASN A 34 -14.18 -5.82 -18.82
C ASN A 34 -12.74 -6.36 -18.74
N GLU A 35 -11.90 -6.02 -19.72
CA GLU A 35 -10.48 -6.38 -19.69
C GLU A 35 -9.76 -5.75 -18.50
N LEU A 36 -10.04 -4.46 -18.21
CA LEU A 36 -9.51 -3.78 -17.04
C LEU A 36 -9.96 -4.44 -15.75
N ALA A 37 -11.27 -4.69 -15.60
CA ALA A 37 -11.81 -5.29 -14.39
C ALA A 37 -11.22 -6.68 -14.13
N TYR A 38 -11.10 -7.50 -15.18
CA TYR A 38 -10.46 -8.80 -15.07
C TYR A 38 -8.98 -8.68 -14.72
N GLY A 39 -8.23 -7.80 -15.40
CA GLY A 39 -6.81 -7.58 -15.14
C GLY A 39 -6.52 -7.10 -13.72
N ALA A 40 -7.31 -6.13 -13.22
CA ALA A 40 -7.18 -5.59 -11.87
C ALA A 40 -7.46 -6.65 -10.80
N ARG A 41 -8.53 -7.46 -10.97
CA ARG A 41 -8.85 -8.57 -10.06
C ARG A 41 -7.75 -9.63 -10.00
N ILE A 42 -7.18 -9.98 -11.16
CA ILE A 42 -6.07 -10.94 -11.24
C ILE A 42 -4.80 -10.36 -10.61
N ALA A 43 -4.48 -9.10 -10.90
CA ALA A 43 -3.34 -8.42 -10.33
C ALA A 43 -3.43 -8.38 -8.80
N LEU A 44 -4.63 -8.09 -8.27
CA LEU A 44 -4.84 -7.99 -6.84
C LEU A 44 -4.71 -9.35 -6.16
N ARG A 45 -5.37 -10.37 -6.72
CA ARG A 45 -5.23 -11.76 -6.29
C ARG A 45 -3.77 -12.18 -6.24
N ASP A 46 -2.96 -11.77 -7.21
CA ASP A 46 -1.56 -12.21 -7.36
C ASP A 46 -0.57 -11.29 -6.63
N SER A 47 -1.03 -10.17 -6.07
CA SER A 47 -0.20 -9.12 -5.48
C SER A 47 0.52 -9.56 -4.20
N GLY A 48 -0.10 -10.45 -3.42
CA GLY A 48 0.35 -10.79 -2.06
C GLY A 48 0.06 -9.71 -1.02
N TRP A 49 -0.59 -8.61 -1.40
CA TRP A 49 -0.94 -7.48 -0.52
C TRP A 49 -2.37 -7.54 0.01
N CYS A 50 -3.18 -8.46 -0.50
CA CYS A 50 -4.52 -8.72 0.01
C CYS A 50 -4.54 -9.98 0.85
N THR A 51 -5.35 -9.95 1.91
CA THR A 51 -5.66 -11.12 2.70
C THR A 51 -6.24 -12.23 1.84
N SER A 52 -5.91 -13.47 2.18
CA SER A 52 -6.18 -14.65 1.36
C SER A 52 -7.69 -14.97 1.27
N GLY A 53 -8.49 -14.42 2.20
CA GLY A 53 -9.94 -14.53 2.24
C GLY A 53 -10.70 -13.58 1.30
N VAL A 54 -10.03 -12.61 0.64
CA VAL A 54 -10.71 -11.65 -0.23
C VAL A 54 -11.38 -12.36 -1.43
N PRO A 55 -12.68 -12.14 -1.69
CA PRO A 55 -13.40 -12.74 -2.82
C PRO A 55 -13.03 -12.04 -4.14
N TRP A 56 -11.79 -12.26 -4.62
CA TRP A 56 -11.18 -11.54 -5.75
C TRP A 56 -12.03 -11.54 -7.03
N ARG A 57 -12.86 -12.57 -7.26
CA ARG A 57 -13.78 -12.65 -8.43
C ARG A 57 -14.90 -11.62 -8.37
N ARG A 58 -15.37 -11.27 -7.17
CA ARG A 58 -16.48 -10.35 -6.91
C ARG A 58 -16.02 -8.96 -6.48
N LEU A 59 -14.71 -8.75 -6.45
CA LEU A 59 -14.12 -7.47 -6.09
C LEU A 59 -14.62 -6.36 -7.01
N LYS A 60 -15.05 -5.25 -6.40
CA LYS A 60 -15.54 -4.07 -7.11
C LYS A 60 -14.34 -3.36 -7.75
N VAL A 61 -14.41 -3.14 -9.06
CA VAL A 61 -13.42 -2.36 -9.80
C VAL A 61 -14.10 -1.07 -10.24
N ARG A 62 -13.62 0.07 -9.74
CA ARG A 62 -14.04 1.40 -10.16
C ARG A 62 -13.16 1.83 -11.33
N ASP A 63 -13.73 1.83 -12.53
CA ASP A 63 -13.07 2.29 -13.74
C ASP A 63 -13.20 3.82 -13.84
N LEU A 64 -12.18 4.54 -13.37
CA LEU A 64 -12.11 6.00 -13.35
C LEU A 64 -10.99 6.51 -14.25
N ARG A 65 -10.70 5.79 -15.35
CA ARG A 65 -9.61 6.13 -16.27
C ARG A 65 -9.75 7.47 -16.98
N GLY A 66 -10.92 8.11 -16.89
CA GLY A 66 -11.15 9.47 -17.39
C GLY A 66 -10.66 10.58 -16.45
N TYR A 67 -10.35 10.26 -15.19
CA TYR A 67 -9.94 11.25 -14.18
C TYR A 67 -8.43 11.49 -14.24
N ARG A 68 -8.06 12.73 -14.55
CA ARG A 68 -6.65 13.20 -14.65
C ARG A 68 -6.33 14.40 -13.78
N ASN A 69 -7.34 15.11 -13.26
CA ASN A 69 -7.13 16.28 -12.41
C ASN A 69 -6.96 15.87 -10.94
N ALA A 70 -6.12 16.60 -10.20
CA ALA A 70 -5.70 16.24 -8.86
C ALA A 70 -6.87 16.23 -7.87
N ALA A 71 -7.74 17.25 -7.95
CA ALA A 71 -8.88 17.40 -7.04
C ALA A 71 -9.91 16.27 -7.16
N ALA A 72 -10.23 15.85 -8.39
CA ALA A 72 -11.19 14.77 -8.60
C ALA A 72 -10.57 13.40 -8.30
N VAL A 73 -9.27 13.19 -8.55
CA VAL A 73 -8.59 11.98 -8.05
C VAL A 73 -8.66 11.91 -6.52
N ALA A 74 -8.40 13.02 -5.81
CA ALA A 74 -8.52 13.09 -4.36
C ALA A 74 -9.97 12.85 -3.89
N GLY A 75 -10.96 13.48 -4.52
CA GLY A 75 -12.38 13.27 -4.22
C GLY A 75 -12.81 11.81 -4.40
N GLU A 76 -12.35 11.16 -5.47
CA GLU A 76 -12.65 9.75 -5.73
C GLU A 76 -11.90 8.79 -4.77
N CYS A 77 -10.78 9.23 -4.17
CA CYS A 77 -10.13 8.53 -3.06
C CYS A 77 -10.94 8.65 -1.76
N VAL A 78 -11.54 9.81 -1.48
CA VAL A 78 -12.48 9.96 -0.36
C VAL A 78 -13.70 9.05 -0.54
N GLU A 79 -14.25 8.99 -1.76
CA GLU A 79 -15.34 8.06 -2.09
C GLU A 79 -14.89 6.59 -2.01
N HIS A 80 -13.61 6.30 -2.29
CA HIS A 80 -13.05 4.96 -2.07
C HIS A 80 -13.17 4.57 -0.60
N LEU A 81 -12.69 5.43 0.31
CA LEU A 81 -12.74 5.20 1.75
C LEU A 81 -14.17 4.99 2.24
N ARG A 82 -15.11 5.84 1.80
CA ARG A 82 -16.53 5.70 2.15
C ARG A 82 -17.10 4.34 1.75
N LEU A 83 -16.84 3.92 0.51
CA LEU A 83 -17.31 2.63 -0.01
C LEU A 83 -16.61 1.42 0.63
N ALA A 84 -15.35 1.59 1.01
CA ALA A 84 -14.54 0.53 1.61
C ALA A 84 -14.89 0.32 3.08
N THR A 85 -15.12 1.39 3.84
CA THR A 85 -15.46 1.32 5.27
C THR A 85 -16.82 0.68 5.52
N ASN A 86 -17.84 1.01 4.71
CA ASN A 86 -19.15 0.34 4.72
C ASN A 86 -19.71 0.04 6.14
N GLY A 87 -19.70 1.05 7.02
CA GLY A 87 -20.21 0.93 8.38
C GLY A 87 -19.46 -0.04 9.30
N GLY A 88 -18.22 -0.42 8.96
CA GLY A 88 -17.40 -1.39 9.70
C GLY A 88 -17.26 -2.73 8.96
N GLU A 89 -18.20 -3.07 8.09
CA GLU A 89 -18.14 -4.25 7.24
C GLU A 89 -17.24 -3.99 6.02
N ILE A 90 -15.92 -4.07 6.23
CA ILE A 90 -14.93 -3.63 5.25
C ILE A 90 -15.11 -4.35 3.91
N ARG A 91 -15.34 -3.57 2.86
CA ARG A 91 -15.53 -4.07 1.50
C ARG A 91 -14.23 -3.93 0.70
N PRO A 92 -13.66 -5.01 0.16
CA PRO A 92 -12.53 -4.93 -0.76
C PRO A 92 -12.92 -4.34 -2.12
N LEU A 93 -12.20 -3.32 -2.57
CA LEU A 93 -12.31 -2.76 -3.91
C LEU A 93 -10.99 -2.21 -4.44
N VAL A 94 -10.95 -1.91 -5.74
CA VAL A 94 -9.87 -1.17 -6.40
C VAL A 94 -10.46 -0.04 -7.24
N THR A 95 -9.82 1.11 -7.20
CA THR A 95 -10.13 2.25 -8.07
C THR A 95 -8.97 2.47 -9.02
N VAL A 96 -9.24 2.48 -10.32
CA VAL A 96 -8.20 2.61 -11.36
C VAL A 96 -8.36 3.95 -12.05
N PHE A 97 -7.38 4.84 -11.88
CA PHE A 97 -7.34 6.15 -12.53
C PHE A 97 -6.68 6.09 -13.91
N ALA A 98 -6.46 7.23 -14.55
CA ALA A 98 -5.93 7.30 -15.91
C ALA A 98 -4.57 6.56 -16.05
N PRO A 99 -4.36 5.82 -17.16
CA PRO A 99 -3.09 5.17 -17.44
C PRO A 99 -2.03 6.17 -17.90
N ASP A 100 -0.77 5.71 -17.86
CA ASP A 100 0.32 6.32 -18.62
C ASP A 100 0.04 6.19 -20.12
N ALA A 101 0.23 7.29 -20.85
CA ALA A 101 0.25 7.33 -22.30
C ALA A 101 1.49 8.12 -22.78
N PRO A 102 1.95 7.92 -24.03
CA PRO A 102 3.06 8.69 -24.60
C PRO A 102 2.82 10.20 -24.45
N GLY A 103 3.76 10.90 -23.79
CA GLY A 103 3.66 12.35 -23.52
C GLY A 103 2.59 12.75 -22.50
N SER A 104 1.85 11.80 -21.92
CA SER A 104 0.76 12.07 -20.97
C SER A 104 0.70 11.03 -19.84
N PRO A 105 1.59 11.15 -18.83
CA PRO A 105 1.57 10.27 -17.66
C PRO A 105 0.24 10.35 -16.89
N GLY A 106 -0.10 9.26 -16.21
CA GLY A 106 -1.27 9.20 -15.32
C GLY A 106 -1.04 9.96 -14.01
N PRO A 107 -2.10 10.20 -13.22
CA PRO A 107 -1.95 10.77 -11.89
C PRO A 107 -1.22 9.80 -10.96
N VAL A 108 -0.45 10.34 -10.01
CA VAL A 108 0.30 9.59 -9.00
C VAL A 108 -0.15 10.03 -7.60
N ILE A 109 -0.40 9.06 -6.73
CA ILE A 109 -0.64 9.30 -5.30
C ILE A 109 0.66 8.99 -4.54
N TRP A 110 1.16 9.93 -3.75
CA TRP A 110 2.43 9.70 -3.04
C TRP A 110 2.27 8.89 -1.78
N ASN A 111 1.13 9.04 -1.10
CA ASN A 111 0.82 8.35 0.13
C ASN A 111 0.87 6.84 -0.08
N GLU A 112 1.53 6.14 0.83
CA GLU A 112 1.56 4.68 0.83
C GLU A 112 0.15 4.10 0.97
N GLN A 113 -0.58 4.63 1.95
CA GLN A 113 -2.00 4.36 2.14
C GLN A 113 -2.76 5.68 2.19
N LEU A 114 -4.04 5.65 1.82
CA LEU A 114 -4.87 6.86 1.83
C LEU A 114 -4.96 7.45 3.23
N ILE A 115 -5.10 6.62 4.27
CA ILE A 115 -5.09 7.07 5.66
C ILE A 115 -3.74 6.70 6.29
N ARG A 116 -2.98 7.72 6.68
CA ARG A 116 -1.78 7.60 7.51
C ARG A 116 -1.69 8.74 8.50
N TYR A 117 -0.98 8.47 9.60
CA TYR A 117 -0.75 9.42 10.66
C TYR A 117 0.61 10.08 10.49
N ALA A 118 0.68 11.35 10.87
CA ALA A 118 1.90 12.13 10.86
C ALA A 118 2.90 11.61 11.90
N GLY A 119 4.17 11.87 11.63
CA GLY A 119 5.27 11.73 12.58
C GLY A 119 5.99 13.05 12.71
N TYR A 120 6.44 13.40 13.90
CA TYR A 120 7.15 14.65 14.16
C TYR A 120 8.55 14.39 14.72
N ALA A 121 9.46 15.34 14.51
CA ALA A 121 10.86 15.23 14.94
C ALA A 121 11.04 15.09 16.46
N ASP A 122 10.04 15.50 17.25
CA ASP A 122 10.02 15.32 18.70
C ASP A 122 9.65 13.89 19.15
N GLY A 123 9.42 12.98 18.21
CA GLY A 123 9.03 11.59 18.46
C GLY A 123 7.52 11.38 18.57
N THR A 124 6.70 12.42 18.44
CA THR A 124 5.23 12.30 18.44
C THR A 124 4.75 11.65 17.14
N GLY A 125 3.85 10.67 17.26
CA GLY A 125 3.18 10.03 16.12
C GLY A 125 3.98 8.89 15.49
N ASP A 126 3.76 8.64 14.20
CA ASP A 126 4.40 7.53 13.49
C ASP A 126 5.78 7.95 12.95
N ARG A 127 6.85 7.54 13.63
CA ARG A 127 8.24 7.90 13.28
C ARG A 127 8.62 7.54 11.85
N ARG A 128 7.99 6.53 11.24
CA ARG A 128 8.22 6.16 9.84
C ARG A 128 7.82 7.27 8.87
N TYR A 129 6.91 8.16 9.26
CA TYR A 129 6.41 9.24 8.41
C TYR A 129 6.95 10.61 8.82
N ALA A 130 7.97 10.72 9.68
CA ALA A 130 8.54 12.00 10.10
C ALA A 130 8.98 12.86 8.90
N GLN A 131 9.78 12.27 8.01
CA GLN A 131 10.29 12.98 6.83
C GLN A 131 9.18 13.24 5.79
N PHE A 132 8.15 12.39 5.72
CA PHE A 132 6.94 12.67 4.91
C PHE A 132 6.25 13.92 5.41
N THR A 133 6.06 13.98 6.72
CA THR A 133 5.32 15.03 7.43
C THR A 133 6.03 16.37 7.27
N GLU A 134 7.36 16.40 7.36
CA GLU A 134 8.17 17.59 7.06
C GLU A 134 7.99 18.05 5.60
N THR A 135 8.00 17.11 4.66
CA THR A 135 7.74 17.43 3.24
C THR A 135 6.36 18.06 3.06
N MET A 136 5.33 17.51 3.71
CA MET A 136 3.97 18.07 3.64
C MET A 136 3.91 19.48 4.23
N GLN A 137 4.57 19.71 5.36
CA GLN A 137 4.67 21.03 5.99
C GLN A 137 5.36 22.04 5.06
N GLY A 138 6.46 21.63 4.40
CA GLY A 138 7.14 22.45 3.39
C GLY A 138 6.29 22.77 2.16
N MET A 139 5.35 21.89 1.82
CA MET A 139 4.35 22.11 0.76
C MET A 139 3.14 22.95 1.22
N GLY A 140 3.12 23.40 2.48
CA GLY A 140 2.08 24.27 3.03
C GLY A 140 1.00 23.55 3.85
N TRP A 141 1.11 22.25 4.11
CA TRP A 141 0.24 21.58 5.08
C TRP A 141 0.51 22.14 6.48
N ARG A 142 -0.55 22.42 7.22
CA ARG A 142 -0.46 22.88 8.60
C ARG A 142 -1.00 21.77 9.52
N PRO A 143 -0.16 21.19 10.39
CA PRO A 143 -0.65 20.23 11.37
C PRO A 143 -1.65 20.90 12.32
N PRO A 144 -2.48 20.11 13.05
CA PRO A 144 -3.36 20.65 14.07
C PRO A 144 -2.60 21.50 15.09
N ALA A 145 -3.27 22.55 15.62
CA ALA A 145 -2.66 23.47 16.59
C ALA A 145 -2.13 22.74 17.84
N ARG A 146 -2.85 21.70 18.29
CA ARG A 146 -2.38 20.75 19.27
C ARG A 146 -2.05 19.44 18.55
N ARG A 147 -0.76 19.17 18.39
CA ARG A 147 -0.28 17.91 17.79
C ARG A 147 -0.69 16.72 18.65
N SER A 148 -0.99 15.61 17.99
CA SER A 148 -1.31 14.34 18.60
C SER A 148 -0.55 13.20 17.93
N ARG A 149 -0.53 12.03 18.59
CA ARG A 149 0.06 10.80 18.02
C ARG A 149 -0.66 10.32 16.76
N PHE A 150 -1.86 10.82 16.48
CA PHE A 150 -2.73 10.31 15.42
C PHE A 150 -3.27 11.47 14.56
N ASP A 151 -2.41 12.45 14.25
CA ASP A 151 -2.77 13.53 13.33
C ASP A 151 -2.79 13.00 11.89
N LEU A 152 -3.89 13.20 11.17
CA LEU A 152 -4.03 12.69 9.81
C LEU A 152 -3.16 13.46 8.81
N LEU A 153 -2.41 12.72 8.01
CA LEU A 153 -1.68 13.28 6.88
C LEU A 153 -2.63 13.66 5.74
N PRO A 154 -2.33 14.74 4.98
CA PRO A 154 -3.07 15.05 3.76
C PRO A 154 -2.74 14.02 2.66
N LEU A 155 -3.65 13.87 1.70
CA LEU A 155 -3.34 13.20 0.45
C LEU A 155 -2.49 14.10 -0.43
N VAL A 156 -1.50 13.52 -1.12
CA VAL A 156 -0.78 14.19 -2.20
C VAL A 156 -1.09 13.52 -3.51
N VAL A 157 -1.66 14.29 -4.42
CA VAL A 157 -1.90 13.86 -5.79
C VAL A 157 -1.03 14.71 -6.71
N GLU A 158 -0.23 14.05 -7.52
CA GLU A 158 0.61 14.66 -8.54
C GLU A 158 0.04 14.36 -9.93
N THR A 159 -0.16 15.41 -10.72
CA THR A 159 -0.60 15.31 -12.11
C THR A 159 0.36 16.09 -13.00
N GLN A 160 0.42 15.74 -14.28
CA GLN A 160 1.33 16.38 -15.23
C GLN A 160 1.18 17.89 -15.30
N HIS A 161 -0.06 18.39 -15.22
CA HIS A 161 -0.37 19.80 -15.43
C HIS A 161 -0.41 20.63 -14.13
N GLU A 162 -0.79 20.03 -13.01
CA GLU A 162 -0.99 20.76 -11.75
C GLU A 162 0.19 20.62 -10.78
N GLY A 163 1.11 19.70 -11.07
CA GLY A 163 2.15 19.28 -10.13
C GLY A 163 1.53 18.57 -8.93
N ALA A 164 2.26 18.56 -7.82
CA ALA A 164 1.82 17.96 -6.58
C ALA A 164 0.90 18.89 -5.79
N ARG A 165 -0.28 18.39 -5.41
CA ARG A 165 -1.29 19.14 -4.64
C ARG A 165 -1.69 18.38 -3.39
N LEU A 166 -1.88 19.12 -2.31
CA LEU A 166 -2.29 18.61 -1.00
C LEU A 166 -3.81 18.67 -0.87
N PHE A 167 -4.41 17.59 -0.35
CA PHE A 167 -5.83 17.49 -0.07
C PHE A 167 -6.06 16.94 1.33
N THR A 168 -6.71 17.72 2.19
CA THR A 168 -7.09 17.26 3.53
C THR A 168 -8.20 16.23 3.43
N LEU A 169 -8.04 15.10 4.13
CA LEU A 169 -9.11 14.12 4.27
C LEU A 169 -10.19 14.64 5.22
N PRO A 170 -11.47 14.56 4.85
CA PRO A 170 -12.56 14.88 5.77
C PRO A 170 -12.56 13.89 6.95
N GLN A 171 -12.64 14.41 8.18
CA GLN A 171 -12.56 13.58 9.40
C GLN A 171 -13.73 12.58 9.48
N GLU A 172 -14.90 12.96 8.99
CA GLU A 172 -16.11 12.15 8.96
C GLU A 172 -16.00 10.88 8.08
N ILE A 173 -15.04 10.86 7.15
CA ILE A 173 -14.77 9.69 6.31
C ILE A 173 -13.74 8.75 6.94
N VAL A 174 -12.93 9.25 7.87
CA VAL A 174 -11.91 8.48 8.55
C VAL A 174 -12.51 7.79 9.77
N HIS A 175 -12.88 6.52 9.60
CA HIS A 175 -13.34 5.70 10.71
C HIS A 175 -12.14 5.16 11.50
N GLU A 176 -12.00 5.60 12.75
CA GLU A 176 -10.97 5.14 13.69
C GLU A 176 -11.58 4.28 14.79
N VAL A 177 -10.88 3.22 15.17
CA VAL A 177 -11.21 2.34 16.28
C VAL A 177 -10.32 2.71 17.48
N PRO A 178 -10.89 3.23 18.58
CA PRO A 178 -10.17 3.37 19.85
C PRO A 178 -9.77 1.99 20.38
N LEU A 179 -8.56 1.87 20.90
CA LEU A 179 -8.04 0.59 21.36
C LEU A 179 -8.18 0.44 22.88
N GLU A 180 -8.76 -0.67 23.28
CA GLU A 180 -8.92 -1.14 24.66
C GLU A 180 -8.50 -2.61 24.77
N HIS A 181 -8.15 -3.04 25.98
CA HIS A 181 -7.71 -4.41 26.24
C HIS A 181 -8.75 -5.17 27.09
N PRO A 182 -9.11 -6.42 26.74
CA PRO A 182 -10.19 -7.15 27.41
C PRO A 182 -9.93 -7.44 28.89
N ALA A 183 -8.66 -7.50 29.30
CA ALA A 183 -8.24 -7.82 30.67
C ALA A 183 -7.41 -6.73 31.36
N LEU A 184 -7.10 -5.62 30.69
CA LEU A 184 -6.20 -4.58 31.22
C LEU A 184 -6.91 -3.22 31.13
N PRO A 185 -7.65 -2.80 32.18
CA PRO A 185 -8.45 -1.58 32.14
C PRO A 185 -7.66 -0.31 31.82
N TRP A 186 -6.43 -0.22 32.34
CA TRP A 186 -5.52 0.90 32.11
C TRP A 186 -5.14 1.10 30.64
N PHE A 187 -5.28 0.06 29.80
CA PHE A 187 -4.89 0.15 28.39
C PHE A 187 -5.69 1.21 27.63
N GLY A 188 -6.99 1.37 27.96
CA GLY A 188 -7.83 2.38 27.33
C GLY A 188 -7.38 3.82 27.65
N GLU A 189 -6.76 4.04 28.81
CA GLU A 189 -6.23 5.34 29.23
C GLU A 189 -5.02 5.76 28.39
N MET A 190 -4.36 4.81 27.72
CA MET A 190 -3.30 5.13 26.76
C MET A 190 -3.83 5.89 25.55
N GLY A 191 -5.15 5.91 25.26
CA GLY A 191 -5.71 6.70 24.17
C GLY A 191 -5.17 6.33 22.78
N LEU A 192 -4.84 5.05 22.58
CA LEU A 192 -4.42 4.52 21.28
C LEU A 192 -5.63 4.34 20.37
N ARG A 193 -5.42 4.50 19.06
CA ARG A 193 -6.46 4.32 18.04
C ARG A 193 -5.84 3.93 16.71
N TRP A 194 -6.65 3.36 15.82
CA TRP A 194 -6.21 3.07 14.45
C TRP A 194 -7.34 3.19 13.45
N HIS A 195 -7.04 3.59 12.22
CA HIS A 195 -8.03 3.66 11.14
C HIS A 195 -8.50 2.26 10.74
N ALA A 196 -9.75 2.14 10.33
CA ALA A 196 -10.41 0.85 10.13
C ALA A 196 -10.04 0.14 8.82
N VAL A 197 -9.63 0.88 7.78
CA VAL A 197 -9.46 0.32 6.43
C VAL A 197 -8.08 0.59 5.83
N PRO A 198 -7.30 -0.45 5.44
CA PRO A 198 -6.01 -0.28 4.79
C PRO A 198 -6.18 -0.10 3.28
N VAL A 199 -6.22 1.15 2.79
CA VAL A 199 -6.23 1.43 1.34
C VAL A 199 -4.82 1.75 0.86
N ILE A 200 -4.16 0.79 0.19
CA ILE A 200 -2.84 0.98 -0.43
C ILE A 200 -3.00 1.81 -1.70
N SER A 201 -2.18 2.87 -1.86
CA SER A 201 -2.34 3.86 -2.94
C SER A 201 -1.09 4.15 -3.77
N ASN A 202 0.11 3.77 -3.32
CA ASN A 202 1.37 4.08 -4.01
C ASN A 202 1.86 2.98 -4.97
N MET A 203 1.01 1.99 -5.28
CA MET A 203 1.35 0.89 -6.19
C MET A 203 0.80 1.14 -7.59
N LYS A 204 1.61 0.79 -8.59
CA LYS A 204 1.26 0.86 -10.01
C LYS A 204 0.64 -0.45 -10.48
N LEU A 205 -0.57 -0.39 -11.01
CA LEU A 205 -1.20 -1.55 -11.64
C LEU A 205 -0.68 -1.71 -13.08
N SER A 206 -0.17 -2.90 -13.42
CA SER A 206 0.31 -3.22 -14.75
C SER A 206 -0.51 -4.34 -15.37
N ILE A 207 -1.16 -4.07 -16.50
CA ILE A 207 -2.00 -5.03 -17.23
C ILE A 207 -1.64 -4.96 -18.70
N GLY A 208 -1.15 -6.07 -19.28
CA GLY A 208 -0.92 -6.19 -20.72
C GLY A 208 -0.01 -5.11 -21.32
N GLY A 209 0.98 -4.61 -20.56
CA GLY A 209 1.88 -3.52 -21.00
C GLY A 209 1.38 -2.11 -20.73
N VAL A 210 0.12 -1.91 -20.34
CA VAL A 210 -0.41 -0.62 -19.90
C VAL A 210 -0.19 -0.46 -18.40
N HIS A 211 0.22 0.75 -18.01
CA HIS A 211 0.52 1.11 -16.63
C HIS A 211 -0.50 2.11 -16.11
N TYR A 212 -1.02 1.86 -14.90
CA TYR A 212 -1.94 2.72 -14.18
C TYR A 212 -1.25 3.15 -12.86
N PRO A 213 -0.63 4.34 -12.81
CA PRO A 213 0.18 4.76 -11.66
C PRO A 213 -0.60 4.92 -10.37
N ALA A 214 -1.83 5.44 -10.44
CA ALA A 214 -2.75 5.51 -9.32
C ALA A 214 -3.84 4.45 -9.47
N ALA A 215 -3.74 3.40 -8.67
CA ALA A 215 -4.73 2.33 -8.62
C ALA A 215 -5.04 1.89 -7.17
N PRO A 216 -5.52 2.80 -6.29
CA PRO A 216 -5.70 2.48 -4.88
C PRO A 216 -6.65 1.30 -4.67
N PHE A 217 -6.31 0.43 -3.73
CA PHE A 217 -7.05 -0.79 -3.42
C PHE A 217 -6.99 -1.13 -1.93
N ASN A 218 -7.95 -1.93 -1.47
CA ASN A 218 -7.98 -2.38 -0.08
C ASN A 218 -8.38 -3.85 0.07
N SER A 219 -7.92 -4.43 1.17
CA SER A 219 -8.56 -5.56 1.86
C SER A 219 -9.06 -5.07 3.22
N TRP A 220 -9.09 -5.95 4.22
CA TRP A 220 -9.17 -5.64 5.64
C TRP A 220 -7.80 -5.86 6.29
N PHE A 221 -7.63 -5.36 7.51
CA PHE A 221 -6.40 -5.54 8.29
C PHE A 221 -6.22 -7.00 8.77
N VAL A 222 -4.96 -7.39 8.89
CA VAL A 222 -4.54 -8.48 9.79
C VAL A 222 -4.10 -7.86 11.10
N GLY A 223 -4.52 -8.37 12.26
CA GLY A 223 -4.24 -7.76 13.57
C GLY A 223 -2.77 -7.40 13.81
N ALA A 224 -1.85 -8.26 13.36
CA ALA A 224 -0.41 -8.05 13.46
C ALA A 224 0.12 -6.84 12.65
N GLU A 225 -0.58 -6.39 11.61
CA GLU A 225 -0.20 -5.18 10.86
C GLU A 225 -0.35 -3.91 11.71
N ILE A 226 -1.32 -3.92 12.63
CA ILE A 226 -1.56 -2.82 13.56
C ILE A 226 -0.72 -3.07 14.83
N GLY A 227 -1.01 -4.15 15.56
CA GLY A 227 -0.43 -4.40 16.88
C GLY A 227 1.09 -4.56 16.84
N THR A 228 1.60 -5.44 15.98
CA THR A 228 3.05 -5.68 15.85
C THR A 228 3.75 -4.61 15.02
N ARG A 229 3.33 -4.41 13.76
CA ARG A 229 4.11 -3.61 12.79
C ARG A 229 3.90 -2.10 12.87
N SER A 230 2.86 -1.64 13.56
CA SER A 230 2.60 -0.21 13.67
C SER A 230 2.75 0.28 15.10
N LEU A 231 2.13 -0.41 16.07
CA LEU A 231 2.16 0.01 17.47
C LEU A 231 3.42 -0.47 18.20
N ALA A 232 3.76 -1.75 18.13
CA ALA A 232 4.88 -2.31 18.89
C ALA A 232 6.26 -1.89 18.35
N GLU A 233 6.40 -1.79 17.03
CA GLU A 233 7.69 -1.55 16.37
C GLU A 233 8.33 -0.21 16.78
N GLU A 234 9.58 -0.26 17.24
CA GLU A 234 10.32 0.91 17.73
C GLU A 234 10.52 1.97 16.63
N GLY A 235 10.77 1.56 15.38
CA GLY A 235 10.86 2.47 14.25
C GLY A 235 9.52 3.14 13.86
N ALA A 236 8.41 2.68 14.42
CA ALA A 236 7.07 3.26 14.25
C ALA A 236 6.66 3.95 15.56
N TYR A 237 5.59 3.50 16.23
CA TYR A 237 5.11 4.10 17.48
C TYR A 237 5.89 3.66 18.72
N GLY A 238 6.52 2.48 18.71
CA GLY A 238 7.31 1.97 19.84
C GLY A 238 6.55 1.77 21.16
N VAL A 239 5.23 1.61 21.10
CA VAL A 239 4.34 1.51 22.26
C VAL A 239 4.57 0.22 23.07
N ALA A 240 5.26 -0.78 22.50
CA ALA A 240 5.63 -2.00 23.22
C ALA A 240 6.36 -1.71 24.54
N ARG A 241 7.18 -0.65 24.59
CA ARG A 241 7.91 -0.24 25.79
C ARG A 241 6.97 0.26 26.89
N GLU A 242 6.06 1.17 26.55
CA GLU A 242 5.06 1.71 27.48
C GLU A 242 4.18 0.58 28.05
N VAL A 243 3.77 -0.36 27.20
CA VAL A 243 2.97 -1.53 27.61
C VAL A 243 3.78 -2.45 28.54
N ALA A 244 5.05 -2.70 28.25
CA ALA A 244 5.90 -3.54 29.09
C ALA A 244 6.12 -2.95 30.49
N GLU A 245 6.31 -1.63 30.57
CA GLU A 245 6.47 -0.91 31.83
C GLU A 245 5.19 -0.92 32.66
N ALA A 246 4.02 -0.69 32.03
CA ALA A 246 2.72 -0.79 32.69
C ALA A 246 2.40 -2.21 33.18
N LEU A 247 2.96 -3.24 32.54
CA LEU A 247 2.88 -4.64 32.97
C LEU A 247 3.92 -5.03 34.03
N GLY A 248 4.87 -4.16 34.36
CA GLY A 248 5.96 -4.45 35.29
C GLY A 248 6.96 -5.51 34.77
N LEU A 249 7.12 -5.61 33.45
CA LEU A 249 8.08 -6.54 32.83
C LEU A 249 9.52 -6.06 33.03
N ASP A 250 10.46 -7.00 33.17
CA ASP A 250 11.89 -6.69 33.12
C ASP A 250 12.29 -6.37 31.68
N THR A 251 12.67 -5.12 31.44
CA THR A 251 13.02 -4.61 30.12
C THR A 251 14.52 -4.32 29.97
N SER A 252 15.34 -4.90 30.86
CA SER A 252 16.81 -4.72 30.88
C SER A 252 17.54 -5.48 29.78
N SER A 253 16.93 -6.54 29.23
CA SER A 253 17.53 -7.40 28.21
C SER A 253 16.48 -7.99 27.30
N GLU A 254 16.79 -8.11 26.00
CA GLU A 254 15.92 -8.77 25.02
C GLU A 254 15.64 -10.24 25.34
N ARG A 255 16.54 -10.89 26.10
CA ARG A 255 16.36 -12.29 26.50
C ARG A 255 15.20 -12.51 27.46
N THR A 256 14.69 -11.46 28.08
CA THR A 256 13.47 -11.50 28.91
C THR A 256 12.19 -11.61 28.06
N LEU A 257 12.30 -11.41 26.75
CA LEU A 257 11.19 -11.44 25.79
C LEU A 257 10.11 -10.39 26.11
N TRP A 258 10.49 -9.29 26.76
CA TRP A 258 9.55 -8.22 27.11
C TRP A 258 8.81 -7.65 25.89
N ARG A 259 9.49 -7.54 24.75
CA ARG A 259 8.89 -7.07 23.48
C ARG A 259 7.83 -8.03 22.98
N ASP A 260 8.13 -9.33 23.00
CA ASP A 260 7.20 -10.37 22.57
C ASP A 260 5.94 -10.37 23.44
N LEU A 261 6.12 -10.34 24.77
CA LEU A 261 5.01 -10.30 25.73
C LEU A 261 4.14 -9.06 25.56
N ALA A 262 4.74 -7.87 25.47
CA ALA A 262 4.01 -6.63 25.23
C ALA A 262 3.28 -6.63 23.87
N THR A 263 3.91 -7.19 22.83
CA THR A 263 3.33 -7.30 21.48
C THR A 263 2.11 -8.23 21.46
N VAL A 264 2.11 -9.30 22.25
CA VAL A 264 0.94 -10.18 22.40
C VAL A 264 -0.25 -9.38 22.96
N HIS A 265 -0.04 -8.58 24.01
CA HIS A 265 -1.09 -7.72 24.57
C HIS A 265 -1.58 -6.66 23.57
N LEU A 266 -0.67 -6.05 22.80
CA LEU A 266 -1.05 -5.11 21.73
C LEU A 266 -1.93 -5.76 20.67
N ASN A 267 -1.57 -6.96 20.20
CA ASN A 267 -2.38 -7.69 19.22
C ASN A 267 -3.75 -8.10 19.80
N ALA A 268 -3.80 -8.53 21.06
CA ALA A 268 -5.05 -8.87 21.74
C ALA A 268 -5.98 -7.65 21.86
N ALA A 269 -5.45 -6.49 22.25
CA ALA A 269 -6.20 -5.24 22.32
C ALA A 269 -6.76 -4.83 20.95
N VAL A 270 -5.94 -4.91 19.89
CA VAL A 270 -6.37 -4.59 18.52
C VAL A 270 -7.54 -5.47 18.10
N LEU A 271 -7.40 -6.80 18.19
CA LEU A 271 -8.46 -7.72 17.77
C LEU A 271 -9.74 -7.49 18.58
N HIS A 272 -9.62 -7.40 19.91
CA HIS A 272 -10.76 -7.13 20.79
C HIS A 272 -11.49 -5.84 20.45
N SER A 273 -10.75 -4.75 20.21
CA SER A 273 -11.33 -3.43 19.93
C SER A 273 -12.05 -3.40 18.59
N PHE A 274 -11.47 -4.03 17.57
CA PHE A 274 -12.09 -4.14 16.25
C PHE A 274 -13.35 -4.99 16.29
N ASP A 275 -13.33 -6.13 17.01
CA ASP A 275 -14.52 -6.97 17.22
C ASP A 275 -15.62 -6.19 17.96
N LYS A 276 -15.26 -5.48 19.05
CA LYS A 276 -16.19 -4.65 19.81
C LYS A 276 -16.80 -3.54 18.96
N ALA A 277 -16.01 -2.92 18.08
CA ALA A 277 -16.45 -1.89 17.15
C ALA A 277 -17.22 -2.45 15.92
N SER A 278 -17.35 -3.78 15.81
CA SER A 278 -17.92 -4.44 14.62
C SER A 278 -17.20 -4.07 13.32
N VAL A 279 -15.88 -3.89 13.39
CA VAL A 279 -15.02 -3.58 12.24
C VAL A 279 -14.31 -4.84 11.76
N THR A 280 -14.38 -5.13 10.47
CA THR A 280 -13.78 -6.34 9.88
C THR A 280 -12.25 -6.35 10.05
N ILE A 281 -11.75 -7.38 10.72
CA ILE A 281 -10.33 -7.69 10.90
C ILE A 281 -10.14 -9.21 10.87
N THR A 282 -8.91 -9.68 10.61
CA THR A 282 -8.56 -11.10 10.80
C THR A 282 -7.34 -11.24 11.70
N ASP A 283 -7.27 -12.31 12.48
CA ASP A 283 -6.04 -12.67 13.16
C ASP A 283 -5.03 -13.28 12.17
N HIS A 284 -3.75 -13.26 12.57
CA HIS A 284 -2.64 -13.68 11.72
C HIS A 284 -2.53 -15.22 11.60
N HIS A 285 -3.08 -16.01 12.52
CA HIS A 285 -3.10 -17.46 12.39
C HIS A 285 -4.12 -17.89 11.34
N ALA A 286 -5.33 -17.33 11.37
CA ALA A 286 -6.34 -17.57 10.34
C ALA A 286 -5.84 -17.13 8.95
N GLU A 287 -5.23 -15.94 8.85
CA GLU A 287 -4.65 -15.49 7.58
C GLU A 287 -3.53 -16.43 7.10
N ALA A 288 -2.63 -16.89 7.98
CA ALA A 288 -1.58 -17.82 7.60
C ALA A 288 -2.15 -19.15 7.06
N LEU A 289 -3.20 -19.69 7.70
CA LEU A 289 -3.89 -20.89 7.23
C LEU A 289 -4.59 -20.67 5.88
N HIS A 290 -5.30 -19.56 5.72
CA HIS A 290 -5.91 -19.18 4.44
C HIS A 290 -4.86 -19.04 3.33
N ARG A 291 -3.71 -18.42 3.65
CA ARG A 291 -2.59 -18.26 2.73
C ARG A 291 -2.02 -19.59 2.27
N LEU A 292 -1.81 -20.52 3.20
CA LEU A 292 -1.33 -21.87 2.89
C LEU A 292 -2.33 -22.64 2.02
N ALA A 293 -3.63 -22.58 2.34
CA ALA A 293 -4.68 -23.19 1.53
C ALA A 293 -4.70 -22.61 0.10
N TRP A 294 -4.60 -21.29 -0.02
CA TRP A 294 -4.51 -20.60 -1.30
C TRP A 294 -3.28 -21.03 -2.09
N LEU A 295 -2.10 -21.14 -1.46
CA LEU A 295 -0.87 -21.56 -2.13
C LEU A 295 -0.98 -22.99 -2.66
N ARG A 296 -1.55 -23.90 -1.87
CA ARG A 296 -1.79 -25.30 -2.29
C ARG A 296 -2.72 -25.39 -3.48
N SER A 297 -3.73 -24.53 -3.55
CA SER A 297 -4.64 -24.46 -4.71
C SER A 297 -3.97 -23.98 -6.00
N ARG A 298 -2.74 -23.42 -5.91
CA ARG A 298 -2.01 -22.83 -7.04
C ARG A 298 -0.76 -23.63 -7.38
N GLN A 299 -0.90 -24.58 -8.30
CA GLN A 299 0.25 -25.18 -8.99
C GLN A 299 0.29 -24.72 -10.45
N ARG A 300 1.09 -23.67 -10.72
CA ARG A 300 1.86 -23.41 -11.97
C ARG A 300 2.22 -21.91 -12.11
N PRO A 301 3.52 -21.58 -12.19
CA PRO A 301 3.99 -20.26 -12.62
C PRO A 301 3.70 -20.03 -14.11
N SER A 302 3.39 -18.79 -14.49
CA SER A 302 3.35 -18.34 -15.88
C SER A 302 3.94 -16.93 -15.93
N ALA A 303 4.78 -16.66 -16.93
CA ALA A 303 5.72 -15.53 -16.95
C ALA A 303 5.11 -14.15 -17.27
N ALA A 304 3.83 -14.06 -17.69
CA ALA A 304 3.20 -12.81 -18.12
C ALA A 304 1.81 -12.60 -17.48
N ARG A 305 1.77 -12.25 -16.18
CA ARG A 305 0.52 -12.00 -15.45
C ARG A 305 0.36 -10.53 -15.06
N PRO A 306 -0.88 -10.01 -15.03
CA PRO A 306 -1.19 -8.74 -14.39
C PRO A 306 -0.65 -8.71 -12.97
N ALA A 307 -0.11 -7.57 -12.55
CA ALA A 307 0.46 -7.42 -11.21
C ALA A 307 0.40 -5.95 -10.75
N PHE A 308 0.22 -5.77 -9.45
CA PHE A 308 0.58 -4.53 -8.79
C PHE A 308 2.08 -4.52 -8.57
N ARG A 309 2.74 -3.43 -8.98
CA ARG A 309 4.17 -3.22 -8.78
C ARG A 309 4.37 -2.00 -7.92
N LEU A 310 5.17 -2.15 -6.87
CA LEU A 310 5.67 -1.01 -6.14
C LEU A 310 6.71 -0.33 -7.03
N ASP A 311 6.50 0.94 -7.33
CA ASP A 311 7.51 1.75 -8.02
C ASP A 311 8.76 1.84 -7.12
N PRO A 312 10.00 1.58 -7.59
CA PRO A 312 11.18 1.66 -6.74
C PRO A 312 11.36 3.02 -6.05
N ALA A 313 10.99 4.11 -6.72
CA ALA A 313 10.98 5.41 -6.07
C ALA A 313 9.91 5.44 -4.96
N ALA A 314 8.68 4.95 -5.21
CA ALA A 314 7.63 4.77 -4.20
C ALA A 314 8.04 3.86 -3.03
N ALA A 315 8.80 2.79 -3.30
CA ALA A 315 9.33 1.87 -2.31
C ALA A 315 10.36 2.53 -1.41
N ALA A 316 11.21 3.40 -1.98
CA ALA A 316 12.10 4.24 -1.20
C ALA A 316 11.30 5.18 -0.29
N ARG A 317 10.25 5.84 -0.82
CA ARG A 317 9.38 6.75 -0.02
C ARG A 317 8.69 6.05 1.14
N ALA A 318 8.19 4.84 0.91
CA ALA A 318 7.48 4.07 1.94
C ALA A 318 8.42 3.57 3.05
N ARG A 319 9.71 3.33 2.76
CA ARG A 319 10.69 2.87 3.76
C ARG A 319 11.32 3.98 4.58
N THR A 320 11.47 5.17 4.01
CA THR A 320 12.09 6.33 4.70
C THR A 320 11.08 7.39 5.12
N GLY A 321 9.81 7.21 4.79
CA GLY A 321 8.79 8.24 4.90
C GLY A 321 8.93 9.34 3.85
N ALA A 322 10.02 9.51 3.11
CA ALA A 322 10.16 10.66 2.21
C ALA A 322 10.54 10.36 0.77
N PRO A 323 10.16 11.25 -0.16
CA PRO A 323 10.66 11.21 -1.53
C PRO A 323 12.19 11.26 -1.59
N ALA A 324 12.80 10.36 -2.36
CA ALA A 324 14.24 10.34 -2.66
C ALA A 324 14.76 11.67 -3.26
N ARG A 325 13.89 12.48 -3.86
CA ARG A 325 14.26 13.83 -4.34
C ARG A 325 14.51 14.86 -3.23
N PHE A 326 14.31 14.50 -1.96
CA PHE A 326 14.51 15.37 -0.79
C PHE A 326 15.46 14.77 0.26
N THR A 327 16.06 13.61 -0.01
CA THR A 327 17.21 13.15 0.78
C THR A 327 18.45 13.86 0.27
N THR A 328 18.94 14.86 1.00
CA THR A 328 20.30 15.36 0.81
C THR A 328 21.27 14.22 1.08
N ALA A 329 21.95 13.79 0.01
CA ALA A 329 23.15 12.95 -0.01
C ALA A 329 23.23 11.83 1.04
N VAL A 330 22.96 10.60 0.60
CA VAL A 330 23.67 9.44 1.17
C VAL A 330 24.62 8.97 0.10
N ASP A 331 25.91 9.14 0.40
CA ASP A 331 27.05 8.64 -0.36
C ASP A 331 26.82 7.15 -0.65
N GLU A 332 26.63 6.81 -1.93
CA GLU A 332 26.47 5.42 -2.34
C GLU A 332 27.81 4.71 -2.10
N THR A 333 27.79 3.79 -1.15
CA THR A 333 28.71 2.67 -1.09
C THR A 333 28.86 2.08 -2.48
N ARG A 334 30.04 2.29 -3.07
CA ARG A 334 30.42 1.72 -4.36
C ARG A 334 30.14 0.21 -4.38
N PRO A 335 29.44 -0.32 -5.38
CA PRO A 335 29.36 -1.76 -5.55
C PRO A 335 30.76 -2.29 -5.86
N GLN A 336 31.23 -3.28 -5.08
CA GLN A 336 32.38 -4.08 -5.45
C GLN A 336 32.14 -4.72 -6.83
N PRO A 337 33.04 -4.58 -7.81
CA PRO A 337 32.88 -5.23 -9.09
C PRO A 337 33.60 -6.58 -9.06
N THR A 338 32.89 -7.66 -8.76
CA THR A 338 33.42 -9.01 -9.01
C THR A 338 32.29 -9.96 -9.44
N SER A 339 31.86 -9.83 -10.69
CA SER A 339 31.31 -11.01 -11.38
C SER A 339 32.43 -11.60 -12.22
N ARG A 340 32.78 -12.86 -11.94
CA ARG A 340 33.70 -13.71 -12.74
C ARG A 340 33.34 -13.77 -14.23
N LEU A 341 32.13 -13.35 -14.60
CA LEU A 341 31.66 -13.24 -15.98
C LEU A 341 32.37 -12.11 -16.76
N ALA A 342 32.73 -11.01 -16.09
CA ALA A 342 33.42 -9.86 -16.71
C ALA A 342 34.93 -10.07 -16.88
N GLU A 343 35.53 -11.04 -16.19
CA GLU A 343 36.90 -11.50 -16.44
C GLU A 343 36.98 -12.49 -17.60
N LEU A 344 36.01 -13.42 -17.71
CA LEU A 344 35.95 -14.39 -18.80
C LEU A 344 35.74 -13.75 -20.18
N LEU A 345 34.94 -12.67 -20.25
CA LEU A 345 34.72 -11.92 -21.50
C LEU A 345 35.91 -11.07 -21.93
N ARG A 346 36.87 -10.77 -21.03
CA ARG A 346 38.11 -10.06 -21.37
C ARG A 346 39.23 -11.00 -21.84
N GLN A 347 39.21 -12.28 -21.47
CA GLN A 347 40.21 -13.26 -21.92
C GLN A 347 39.98 -13.80 -23.34
N GLN A 348 38.79 -13.63 -23.91
CA GLN A 348 38.53 -14.04 -25.30
C GLN A 348 38.95 -13.00 -26.37
N HIS A 349 39.25 -11.75 -25.97
CA HIS A 349 39.66 -10.70 -26.91
C HIS A 349 41.19 -10.53 -27.06
N THR A 350 42.00 -11.31 -26.35
CA THR A 350 43.47 -11.24 -26.41
C THR A 350 44.14 -12.37 -27.20
N LEU A 351 43.37 -13.25 -27.84
CA LEU A 351 43.90 -14.38 -28.63
C LEU A 351 43.59 -14.30 -30.13
N THR A 352 43.25 -13.11 -30.65
CA THR A 352 43.00 -12.90 -32.10
C THR A 352 43.76 -11.70 -32.66
N SER A 353 45.00 -11.50 -32.19
CA SER A 353 45.98 -10.68 -32.91
C SER A 353 47.41 -11.20 -32.68
N VAL A 354 47.82 -12.16 -33.51
CA VAL A 354 49.19 -12.31 -33.99
C VAL A 354 49.11 -12.50 -35.50
#